data_AF-A0A1V2BCB6-F1
#
_entry.id   AF-A0A1V2BCB6-F1
#
_cell.length_a   1.000
_cell.length_b   1.000
_cell.length_c   1.000
_cell.angle_alpha   90.00
_cell.angle_beta   90.00
_cell.angle_gamma   90.00
#
_symmetry.space_group_name_H-M   'P 1'
#
loop_
_entity.id
_entity.type
_entity.pdbx_description
1 polymer ?
#
loop_
_entity_poly.entity_id
_entity_poly.type
_entity_poly.pdbx_seq_one_letter_code
_entity_poly.pdbx_strand_id
1 'polypeptide(L)'
;MANYQNPDKDVIDVSNMVNPADLRIPTQSNLPGPEQEPEYLEDIKLGKKYETRLNLSPDEIKWLNTFYCFRNAFNSIEGCEIAIVKLFLLTVKALNKRLKKEESSLEQEITRIREKSLQSPEYFIGYDNMYIQQAAEAEAFYTIYKKAEAIVRTAWGHKRKISSEYTSYSTPAKDQFNSKLGPLVDEIVAYLQPTIGKTDEQIELELNAATTTRWKDRMNEITAAYSKDKTVEELYRLGTQNLRNPARENIYYEAARFLAPYDKPETLKFYLHYIYHDLKSPKFDQKELNKSIQKKLFTDESQLAEFLTIVNGLIKDQNLVRALIQVDKICQPKRRRIELDHEQIQMVTEAHSITVETLNGYLQEEEVIFIPEPEKEPLPESATPLSPLQVEFLKLFPDDYQVSASDVEAFALGKGLFKNQLLDSINETCYEVLDDVLIEEDDDQYTINVNYYTQILS
;
A
#
# COMPACT_ATOMS: atom_id res chain seq x y z
N MET A 1 36.57 29.97 -66.71
CA MET A 1 36.29 31.41 -66.57
C MET A 1 36.13 31.71 -65.10
N ALA A 2 36.97 32.60 -64.60
CA ALA A 2 37.15 32.91 -63.20
C ALA A 2 36.03 33.77 -62.63
N ASN A 3 35.81 33.66 -61.32
CA ASN A 3 35.64 34.85 -60.48
C ASN A 3 36.19 34.57 -59.08
N TYR A 4 37.35 35.18 -58.82
CA TYR A 4 37.98 35.31 -57.52
C TYR A 4 37.31 36.47 -56.77
N GLN A 5 36.84 36.24 -55.56
CA GLN A 5 36.75 37.26 -54.52
C GLN A 5 37.03 36.61 -53.16
N ASN A 6 38.22 36.88 -52.64
CA ASN A 6 38.50 36.88 -51.21
C ASN A 6 38.05 38.24 -50.67
N PRO A 7 37.40 38.28 -49.49
CA PRO A 7 37.95 39.19 -48.49
C PRO A 7 37.93 38.59 -47.08
N ASP A 8 39.12 38.54 -46.49
CA ASP A 8 39.35 38.74 -45.06
C ASP A 8 38.51 39.91 -44.55
N LYS A 9 37.47 39.58 -43.80
CA LYS A 9 36.89 40.41 -42.76
C LYS A 9 36.45 39.47 -41.66
N ASP A 10 37.31 39.29 -40.66
CA ASP A 10 36.97 39.21 -39.24
C ASP A 10 38.27 39.07 -38.42
N VAL A 11 39.19 40.03 -38.60
CA VAL A 11 40.25 40.27 -37.61
C VAL A 11 39.66 41.19 -36.55
N ILE A 12 39.42 40.66 -35.36
CA ILE A 12 38.99 41.42 -34.20
C ILE A 12 40.19 42.26 -33.72
N ASP A 13 40.04 43.59 -33.79
CA ASP A 13 40.98 44.57 -33.25
C ASP A 13 40.87 44.59 -31.71
N VAL A 14 41.87 44.02 -31.04
CA VAL A 14 41.98 43.94 -29.57
C VAL A 14 42.62 45.18 -28.93
N SER A 15 42.95 46.22 -29.71
CA SER A 15 43.65 47.41 -29.23
C SER A 15 42.84 48.26 -28.25
N ASN A 16 41.54 47.99 -28.10
CA ASN A 16 40.63 48.74 -27.23
C ASN A 16 40.01 47.91 -26.08
N MET A 17 40.47 46.67 -25.82
CA MET A 17 39.83 45.80 -24.82
C MET A 17 40.39 45.90 -23.39
N VAL A 18 41.38 46.75 -23.12
CA VAL A 18 41.89 46.92 -21.74
C VAL A 18 42.17 48.39 -21.46
N ASN A 19 41.46 48.96 -20.49
CA ASN A 19 41.81 50.26 -19.94
C ASN A 19 43.09 50.06 -19.09
N PRO A 20 44.17 50.85 -19.27
CA PRO A 20 45.40 50.72 -18.46
C PRO A 20 45.18 50.85 -16.95
N ALA A 21 44.03 51.38 -16.52
CA ALA A 21 43.60 51.40 -15.12
C ALA A 21 43.32 49.99 -14.55
N ASP A 22 42.89 49.03 -15.40
CA ASP A 22 42.51 47.67 -15.01
C ASP A 22 43.72 46.75 -14.76
N LEU A 23 44.92 47.20 -15.12
CA LEU A 23 46.19 46.52 -14.89
C LEU A 23 46.92 46.99 -13.62
N ARG A 24 46.29 47.84 -12.80
CA ARG A 24 46.86 48.21 -11.49
C ARG A 24 46.63 47.09 -10.48
N ILE A 25 47.71 46.44 -10.07
CA ILE A 25 47.73 45.53 -8.93
C ILE A 25 47.26 46.32 -7.69
N PRO A 26 46.19 45.89 -6.98
CA PRO A 26 45.74 46.57 -5.78
C PRO A 26 46.83 46.53 -4.71
N THR A 27 47.19 47.71 -4.18
CA THR A 27 48.03 47.80 -2.98
C THR A 27 47.24 47.28 -1.77
N GLN A 28 47.95 46.60 -0.86
CA GLN A 28 47.51 45.79 0.28
C GLN A 28 46.57 46.44 1.34
N SER A 29 45.88 47.54 1.03
CA SER A 29 45.03 48.27 1.98
C SER A 29 43.52 48.17 1.75
N ASN A 30 43.06 47.42 0.76
CA ASN A 30 41.64 47.14 0.53
C ASN A 30 41.35 45.62 0.52
N LEU A 31 41.55 44.96 1.67
CA LEU A 31 40.90 43.66 1.87
C LEU A 31 39.43 43.92 2.20
N PRO A 32 38.47 43.32 1.46
CA PRO A 32 37.08 43.34 1.89
C PRO A 32 36.98 42.64 3.24
N GLY A 33 36.10 43.17 4.11
CA GLY A 33 35.62 42.42 5.27
C GLY A 33 34.96 41.09 4.83
N PRO A 34 34.54 40.22 5.76
CA PRO A 34 34.07 38.88 5.44
C PRO A 34 33.05 38.95 4.28
N GLU A 35 33.38 38.29 3.17
CA GLU A 35 32.55 38.26 1.97
C GLU A 35 31.12 37.86 2.36
N GLN A 36 30.14 38.70 2.05
CA GLN A 36 28.75 38.28 2.10
C GLN A 36 28.60 37.11 1.14
N GLU A 37 28.12 35.98 1.67
CA GLU A 37 27.89 34.80 0.84
C GLU A 37 26.96 35.16 -0.33
N PRO A 38 27.25 34.68 -1.55
CA PRO A 38 26.39 34.88 -2.70
C PRO A 38 24.94 34.45 -2.40
N GLU A 39 23.96 35.28 -2.79
CA GLU A 39 22.52 35.10 -2.53
C GLU A 39 21.99 33.71 -2.93
N TYR A 40 22.54 33.10 -3.99
CA TYR A 40 22.17 31.76 -4.44
C TYR A 40 22.64 30.61 -3.52
N LEU A 41 23.66 30.84 -2.67
CA LEU A 41 24.11 29.87 -1.66
C LEU A 41 23.26 29.92 -0.40
N GLU A 42 22.68 31.08 -0.07
CA GLU A 42 21.77 31.23 1.08
C GLU A 42 20.49 30.39 0.90
N ASP A 43 19.96 30.32 -0.33
CA ASP A 43 18.79 29.51 -0.69
C ASP A 43 19.01 27.99 -0.54
N ILE A 44 20.26 27.54 -0.43
CA ILE A 44 20.62 26.12 -0.33
C ILE A 44 20.74 25.68 1.15
N LYS A 45 20.82 26.62 2.10
CA LYS A 45 20.99 26.27 3.52
C LYS A 45 19.69 25.73 4.13
N LEU A 46 19.79 24.59 4.81
CA LEU A 46 18.63 23.86 5.35
C LEU A 46 17.84 24.66 6.39
N GLY A 47 18.53 25.44 7.23
CA GLY A 47 17.90 26.24 8.26
C GLY A 47 17.03 27.34 7.66
N LYS A 48 17.50 27.99 6.58
CA LYS A 48 16.70 28.97 5.85
C LYS A 48 15.55 28.33 5.10
N LYS A 49 15.83 27.25 4.37
CA LYS A 49 14.82 26.48 3.59
C LYS A 49 13.64 26.04 4.45
N TYR A 50 13.89 25.63 5.69
CA TYR A 50 12.87 25.05 6.57
C TYR A 50 12.47 25.90 7.78
N GLU A 51 12.95 27.13 7.86
CA GLU A 51 12.65 28.11 8.92
C GLU A 51 11.15 28.17 9.23
N THR A 52 10.34 28.60 8.26
CA THR A 52 8.90 28.80 8.45
C THR A 52 8.16 27.48 8.60
N ARG A 53 8.51 26.47 7.78
CA ARG A 53 7.75 25.21 7.74
C ARG A 53 7.90 24.37 9.01
N LEU A 54 9.09 24.39 9.61
CA LEU A 54 9.38 23.64 10.83
C LEU A 54 9.35 24.52 12.09
N ASN A 55 9.03 25.81 11.94
CA ASN A 55 9.05 26.80 13.02
C ASN A 55 10.36 26.75 13.82
N LEU A 56 11.48 26.84 13.09
CA LEU A 56 12.81 26.68 13.66
C LEU A 56 13.18 27.86 14.55
N SER A 57 13.79 27.57 15.69
CA SER A 57 14.42 28.58 16.55
C SER A 57 15.74 29.10 15.95
N PRO A 58 16.24 30.27 16.38
CA PRO A 58 17.50 30.82 15.89
C PRO A 58 18.69 29.85 16.03
N ASP A 59 18.76 29.08 17.12
CA ASP A 59 19.81 28.08 17.33
C ASP A 59 19.72 26.92 16.35
N GLU A 60 18.51 26.45 16.04
CA GLU A 60 18.30 25.37 15.08
C GLU A 60 18.64 25.80 13.66
N ILE A 61 18.30 27.03 13.28
CA ILE A 61 18.70 27.64 12.01
C ILE A 61 20.23 27.70 11.95
N LYS A 62 20.89 28.16 13.02
CA LYS A 62 22.36 28.21 13.10
C LYS A 62 22.98 26.83 12.90
N TRP A 63 22.52 25.79 13.60
CA TRP A 63 23.05 24.43 13.45
C TRP A 63 22.89 23.89 12.03
N LEU A 64 21.70 24.08 11.43
CA LEU A 64 21.41 23.61 10.07
C LEU A 64 22.18 24.39 8.99
N ASN A 65 22.53 25.65 9.26
CA ASN A 65 23.28 26.50 8.35
C ASN A 65 24.80 26.38 8.51
N THR A 66 25.26 25.54 9.45
CA THR A 66 26.70 25.33 9.73
C THR A 66 27.38 24.48 8.66
N PHE A 67 26.61 23.69 7.89
CA PHE A 67 27.14 22.78 6.87
C PHE A 67 26.38 22.87 5.56
N TYR A 68 27.04 22.46 4.47
CA TYR A 68 26.41 22.29 3.17
C TYR A 68 25.82 20.89 3.03
N CYS A 69 24.53 20.79 2.74
CA CYS A 69 23.86 19.50 2.53
C CYS A 69 23.93 19.08 1.06
N PHE A 70 24.74 18.06 0.77
CA PHE A 70 24.80 17.50 -0.58
C PHE A 70 23.54 16.69 -0.91
N ARG A 71 22.90 17.05 -2.03
CA ARG A 71 21.70 16.36 -2.53
C ARG A 71 22.02 14.96 -3.02
N ASN A 72 21.12 14.02 -2.74
CA ASN A 72 21.15 12.65 -3.19
C ASN A 72 19.71 12.16 -3.46
N ALA A 73 19.57 10.98 -4.08
CA ALA A 73 18.24 10.46 -4.47
C ALA A 73 17.22 10.32 -3.31
N PHE A 74 17.69 10.23 -2.05
CA PHE A 74 16.82 10.11 -0.88
C PHE A 74 16.50 11.49 -0.29
N ASN A 75 17.50 12.31 0.03
CA ASN A 75 17.28 13.63 0.62
C ASN A 75 16.79 14.69 -0.40
N SER A 76 16.74 14.37 -1.70
CA SER A 76 16.01 15.17 -2.69
C SER A 76 14.49 14.98 -2.59
N ILE A 77 14.02 13.91 -1.94
CA ILE A 77 12.60 13.73 -1.60
C ILE A 77 12.32 14.60 -0.39
N GLU A 78 11.38 15.53 -0.51
CA GLU A 78 11.19 16.56 0.49
C GLU A 78 10.79 16.01 1.85
N GLY A 79 9.84 15.06 1.89
CA GLY A 79 9.44 14.43 3.15
C GLY A 79 10.58 13.66 3.82
N CYS A 80 11.51 13.10 3.04
CA CYS A 80 12.73 12.49 3.56
C CYS A 80 13.66 13.54 4.17
N GLU A 81 13.91 14.65 3.48
CA GLU A 81 14.76 15.72 4.03
C GLU A 81 14.20 16.30 5.34
N ILE A 82 12.88 16.51 5.42
CA ILE A 82 12.22 16.95 6.65
C ILE A 82 12.48 15.95 7.79
N ALA A 83 12.31 14.66 7.55
CA ALA A 83 12.49 13.65 8.58
C ALA A 83 13.93 13.60 9.07
N ILE A 84 14.91 13.74 8.16
CA ILE A 84 16.33 13.82 8.52
C ILE A 84 16.59 15.08 9.35
N VAL A 85 16.10 16.25 8.92
CA VAL A 85 16.25 17.51 9.64
C VAL A 85 15.65 17.41 11.06
N LYS A 86 14.44 16.87 11.19
CA LYS A 86 13.80 16.68 12.50
C LYS A 86 14.64 15.77 13.41
N LEU A 87 15.11 14.63 12.90
CA LEU A 87 15.93 13.71 13.68
C LEU A 87 17.29 14.32 14.04
N PHE A 88 17.92 15.06 13.13
CA PHE A 88 19.15 15.81 13.39
C PHE A 88 18.96 16.82 14.53
N LEU A 89 17.91 17.65 14.48
CA LEU A 89 17.65 18.65 15.52
C LEU A 89 17.36 18.00 16.89
N LEU A 90 16.58 16.92 16.92
CA LEU A 90 16.35 16.14 18.13
C LEU A 90 17.66 15.55 18.69
N THR A 91 18.52 15.05 17.80
CA THR A 91 19.83 14.51 18.15
C THR A 91 20.72 15.58 18.77
N VAL A 92 20.82 16.77 18.15
CA VAL A 92 21.62 17.88 18.68
C VAL A 92 21.10 18.35 20.05
N LYS A 93 19.78 18.47 20.22
CA LYS A 93 19.18 18.80 21.53
C LYS A 93 19.47 17.74 22.59
N ALA A 94 19.32 16.46 22.26
CA ALA A 94 19.62 15.35 23.15
C ALA A 94 21.11 15.29 23.52
N LEU A 95 21.99 15.54 22.55
CA LEU A 95 23.44 15.58 22.73
C LEU A 95 23.85 16.71 23.70
N ASN A 96 23.32 17.92 23.52
CA ASN A 96 23.52 19.01 24.47
C ASN A 96 23.04 18.67 25.89
N LYS A 97 21.86 18.03 26.01
CA LYS A 97 21.34 17.58 27.31
C LYS A 97 22.24 16.51 27.95
N ARG A 98 22.81 15.60 27.15
CA ARG A 98 23.70 14.54 27.63
C ARG A 98 25.06 15.09 28.07
N LEU A 99 25.67 15.97 27.27
CA LEU A 99 26.95 16.60 27.56
C LEU A 99 26.87 17.50 28.79
N LYS A 100 25.74 18.18 29.02
CA LYS A 100 25.52 18.98 30.23
C LYS A 100 25.63 18.17 31.53
N LYS A 101 25.30 16.87 31.50
CA LYS A 101 25.48 15.98 32.66
C LYS A 101 26.95 15.65 32.95
N GLU A 102 27.82 15.87 31.97
CA GLU A 102 29.27 15.67 32.05
C GLU A 102 30.01 17.01 32.12
N GLU A 103 29.31 18.06 32.56
CA GLU A 103 29.83 19.44 32.67
C GLU A 103 30.43 19.98 31.36
N SER A 104 29.91 19.50 30.21
CA SER A 104 30.31 19.92 28.87
C SER A 104 29.13 20.45 28.05
N SER A 105 29.39 20.96 26.85
CA SER A 105 28.39 21.34 25.84
C SER A 105 28.83 20.91 24.44
N LEU A 106 27.89 20.84 23.49
CA LEU A 106 28.26 20.55 22.10
C LEU A 106 29.22 21.62 21.56
N GLU A 107 29.00 22.88 21.89
CA GLU A 107 29.88 23.99 21.48
C GLU A 107 31.31 23.81 21.99
N GLN A 108 31.48 23.34 23.23
CA GLN A 108 32.81 23.05 23.79
C GLN A 108 33.48 21.87 23.09
N GLU A 109 32.75 20.78 22.82
CA GLU A 109 33.32 19.63 22.11
C GLU A 109 33.67 19.97 20.65
N ILE A 110 32.84 20.78 19.98
CA ILE A 110 33.14 21.30 18.63
C ILE A 110 34.36 22.22 18.67
N THR A 111 34.48 23.09 19.67
CA THR A 111 35.66 23.95 19.85
C THR A 111 36.95 23.11 20.00
N ARG A 112 36.90 22.02 20.78
CA ARG A 112 38.05 21.09 20.87
C ARG A 112 38.37 20.44 19.53
N ILE A 113 37.37 20.05 18.74
CA ILE A 113 37.58 19.51 17.38
C ILE A 113 38.26 20.55 16.48
N ARG A 114 37.81 21.81 16.54
CA ARG A 114 38.43 22.93 15.81
C ARG A 114 39.87 23.17 16.24
N GLU A 115 40.17 23.13 17.53
CA GLU A 115 41.55 23.28 18.01
C GLU A 115 42.44 22.13 17.53
N LYS A 116 41.90 20.91 17.54
CA LYS A 116 42.59 19.70 17.06
C LYS A 116 42.81 19.71 15.55
N SER A 117 41.96 20.36 14.76
CA SER A 117 42.10 20.39 13.30
C SER A 117 43.36 21.12 12.82
N LEU A 118 43.91 22.02 13.64
CA LEU A 118 45.16 22.73 13.36
C LEU A 118 46.42 21.90 13.59
N GLN A 119 46.30 20.70 14.17
CA GLN A 119 47.44 19.84 14.52
C GLN A 119 47.91 18.95 13.36
N SER A 120 47.43 19.19 12.13
CA SER A 120 47.85 18.51 10.90
C SER A 120 48.11 19.52 9.78
N PRO A 121 49.04 20.49 9.97
CA PRO A 121 49.23 21.64 9.08
C PRO A 121 49.66 21.25 7.66
N GLU A 122 50.25 20.07 7.47
CA GLU A 122 50.71 19.56 6.17
C GLU A 122 49.56 19.39 5.14
N TYR A 123 48.33 19.12 5.60
CA TYR A 123 47.16 18.96 4.73
C TYR A 123 46.51 20.29 4.35
N PHE A 124 46.90 21.39 5.01
CA PHE A 124 46.22 22.68 4.89
C PHE A 124 47.15 23.82 4.47
N ILE A 125 48.27 23.49 3.82
CA ILE A 125 49.20 24.48 3.27
C ILE A 125 48.44 25.43 2.34
N GLY A 126 48.46 26.72 2.68
CA GLY A 126 47.80 27.79 1.91
C GLY A 126 46.40 28.17 2.38
N TYR A 127 45.82 27.46 3.35
CA TYR A 127 44.56 27.86 4.00
C TYR A 127 44.84 28.59 5.31
N ASP A 128 44.00 29.56 5.66
CA ASP A 128 44.06 30.20 6.97
C ASP A 128 43.45 29.30 8.07
N ASN A 129 43.87 29.53 9.31
CA ASN A 129 43.42 28.73 10.45
C ASN A 129 41.91 28.80 10.70
N MET A 130 41.27 29.93 10.39
CA MET A 130 39.82 30.10 10.59
C MET A 130 39.05 29.21 9.62
N TYR A 131 39.46 29.15 8.35
CA TYR A 131 38.89 28.25 7.35
C TYR A 131 39.01 26.78 7.77
N ILE A 132 40.20 26.35 8.19
CA ILE A 132 40.44 24.95 8.62
C ILE A 132 39.52 24.58 9.80
N GLN A 133 39.37 25.48 10.76
CA GLN A 133 38.51 25.29 11.91
C GLN A 133 37.01 25.24 11.51
N GLN A 134 36.55 26.17 10.68
CA GLN A 134 35.17 26.20 10.21
C GLN A 134 34.83 24.94 9.41
N ALA A 135 35.74 24.45 8.57
CA ALA A 135 35.57 23.20 7.85
C ALA A 135 35.44 21.98 8.79
N ALA A 136 36.25 21.94 9.86
CA ALA A 136 36.17 20.86 10.86
C ALA A 136 34.84 20.86 11.63
N GLU A 137 34.31 22.05 11.96
CA GLU A 137 32.99 22.24 12.56
C GLU A 137 31.85 21.84 11.60
N ALA A 138 31.89 22.31 10.36
CA ALA A 138 30.92 21.97 9.33
C ALA A 138 30.84 20.45 9.10
N GLU A 139 32.00 19.77 8.99
CA GLU A 139 32.03 18.31 8.81
C GLU A 139 31.48 17.57 10.04
N ALA A 140 31.62 18.12 11.25
CA ALA A 140 31.12 17.49 12.47
C ALA A 140 29.59 17.52 12.49
N PHE A 141 28.99 18.68 12.24
CA PHE A 141 27.53 18.80 12.12
C PHE A 141 26.98 17.99 10.93
N TYR A 142 27.66 18.03 9.78
CA TYR A 142 27.25 17.23 8.63
C TYR A 142 27.34 15.72 8.91
N THR A 143 28.31 15.28 9.71
CA THR A 143 28.40 13.88 10.14
C THR A 143 27.23 13.48 11.03
N ILE A 144 26.79 14.34 11.96
CA ILE A 144 25.58 14.11 12.76
C ILE A 144 24.35 14.01 11.84
N TYR A 145 24.26 14.88 10.83
CA TYR A 145 23.19 14.84 9.83
C TYR A 145 23.21 13.53 9.01
N LYS A 146 24.38 13.09 8.52
CA LYS A 146 24.54 11.82 7.78
C LYS A 146 24.15 10.61 8.65
N LYS A 147 24.46 10.64 9.95
CA LYS A 147 24.04 9.59 10.90
C LYS A 147 22.52 9.58 11.06
N ALA A 148 21.88 10.74 11.20
CA ALA A 148 20.41 10.82 11.18
C ALA A 148 19.82 10.31 9.86
N GLU A 149 20.40 10.67 8.71
CA GLU A 149 19.97 10.20 7.39
C GLU A 149 20.05 8.67 7.27
N ALA A 150 21.12 8.05 7.77
CA ALA A 150 21.27 6.60 7.75
C ALA A 150 20.15 5.89 8.55
N ILE A 151 19.73 6.46 9.68
CA ILE A 151 18.63 5.91 10.48
C ILE A 151 17.29 6.10 9.76
N VAL A 152 17.00 7.27 9.19
CA VAL A 152 15.74 7.52 8.44
C VAL A 152 15.66 6.60 7.21
N ARG A 153 16.75 6.42 6.47
CA ARG A 153 16.84 5.46 5.36
C ARG A 153 16.46 4.06 5.81
N THR A 154 17.00 3.62 6.95
CA THR A 154 16.73 2.28 7.50
C THR A 154 15.27 2.15 7.93
N ALA A 155 14.75 3.13 8.65
CA ALA A 155 13.37 3.15 9.14
C ALA A 155 12.34 3.08 8.01
N TRP A 156 12.65 3.65 6.83
CA TRP A 156 11.74 3.69 5.68
C TRP A 156 12.11 2.71 4.55
N GLY A 157 12.92 1.69 4.88
CA GLY A 157 13.20 0.56 3.98
C GLY A 157 14.10 0.89 2.78
N HIS A 158 14.92 1.93 2.87
CA HIS A 158 15.86 2.29 1.82
C HIS A 158 17.18 1.51 1.94
N LYS A 159 17.44 0.62 0.96
CA LYS A 159 18.59 -0.33 1.02
C LYS A 159 19.96 0.28 0.81
N ARG A 160 20.06 1.40 0.07
CA ARG A 160 21.37 2.01 -0.21
C ARG A 160 21.91 2.67 1.05
N LYS A 161 22.98 2.10 1.58
CA LYS A 161 23.74 2.67 2.69
C LYS A 161 24.55 3.88 2.22
N ILE A 162 24.78 4.81 3.13
CA ILE A 162 25.68 5.95 2.96
C ILE A 162 26.81 5.85 4.00
N SER A 163 27.98 6.39 3.68
CA SER A 163 29.00 6.59 4.71
C SER A 163 28.56 7.74 5.62
N SER A 164 28.60 7.50 6.92
CA SER A 164 28.32 8.48 7.97
C SER A 164 29.52 8.65 8.91
N GLU A 165 30.71 8.35 8.39
CA GLU A 165 31.98 8.59 9.06
C GLU A 165 32.35 10.07 9.02
N TYR A 166 33.05 10.52 10.07
CA TYR A 166 33.68 11.84 10.10
C TYR A 166 34.98 11.80 9.29
N THR A 167 35.00 12.54 8.17
CA THR A 167 36.07 12.45 7.16
C THR A 167 37.07 13.60 7.21
N SER A 168 37.34 14.17 8.39
CA SER A 168 38.35 15.22 8.54
C SER A 168 39.74 14.75 8.11
N TYR A 169 40.46 15.62 7.39
CA TYR A 169 41.86 15.42 7.01
C TYR A 169 42.82 15.49 8.21
N SER A 170 42.39 16.10 9.31
CA SER A 170 43.17 16.12 10.55
C SER A 170 42.86 14.87 11.38
N THR A 171 43.86 13.98 11.51
CA THR A 171 43.77 12.78 12.36
C THR A 171 43.41 13.13 13.81
N PRO A 172 44.05 14.14 14.46
CA PRO A 172 43.65 14.54 15.82
C PRO A 172 42.20 15.02 15.94
N ALA A 173 41.67 15.75 14.95
CA ALA A 173 40.26 16.15 14.94
C ALA A 173 39.35 14.94 14.77
N LYS A 174 39.75 13.99 13.91
CA LYS A 174 39.02 12.74 13.68
C LYS A 174 38.95 11.88 14.94
N ASP A 175 40.07 11.73 15.63
CA ASP A 175 40.14 11.00 16.90
C ASP A 175 39.32 11.69 18.00
N GLN A 176 39.35 13.03 18.07
CA GLN A 176 38.52 13.79 19.01
C GLN A 176 37.02 13.57 18.76
N PHE A 177 36.57 13.60 17.50
CA PHE A 177 35.17 13.31 17.18
C PHE A 177 34.83 11.86 17.53
N ASN A 178 35.62 10.90 17.06
CA ASN A 178 35.31 9.47 17.17
C ASN A 178 35.41 8.93 18.61
N SER A 179 36.23 9.53 19.46
CA SER A 179 36.37 9.10 20.86
C SER A 179 35.25 9.64 21.77
N LYS A 180 34.67 10.80 21.43
CA LYS A 180 33.71 11.50 22.29
C LYS A 180 32.32 11.67 21.66
N LEU A 181 32.23 12.40 20.54
CA LEU A 181 30.94 12.73 19.94
C LEU A 181 30.33 11.58 19.14
N GLY A 182 31.13 10.86 18.35
CA GLY A 182 30.67 9.78 17.48
C GLY A 182 29.81 8.74 18.21
N PRO A 183 30.31 8.10 19.29
CA PRO A 183 29.58 7.09 20.03
C PRO A 183 28.28 7.64 20.67
N LEU A 184 28.32 8.87 21.21
CA LEU A 184 27.14 9.50 21.78
C LEU A 184 26.07 9.77 20.72
N VAL A 185 26.48 10.23 19.53
CA VAL A 185 25.56 10.45 18.42
C VAL A 185 24.94 9.13 17.98
N ASP A 186 25.75 8.06 17.83
CA ASP A 186 25.27 6.74 17.45
C ASP A 186 24.24 6.18 18.43
N GLU A 187 24.49 6.31 19.75
CA GLU A 187 23.54 5.92 20.79
C GLU A 187 22.24 6.73 20.71
N ILE A 188 22.34 8.06 20.56
CA ILE A 188 21.20 8.96 20.55
C ILE A 188 20.32 8.76 19.31
N VAL A 189 20.90 8.66 18.11
CA VAL A 189 20.11 8.48 16.88
C VAL A 189 19.39 7.13 16.88
N ALA A 190 20.02 6.08 17.43
CA ALA A 190 19.38 4.78 17.61
C ALA A 190 18.22 4.86 18.62
N TYR A 191 18.43 5.53 19.75
CA TYR A 191 17.37 5.76 20.75
C TYR A 191 16.19 6.56 20.18
N LEU A 192 16.46 7.53 19.30
CA LEU A 192 15.45 8.38 18.69
C LEU A 192 14.78 7.77 17.46
N GLN A 193 15.23 6.62 16.95
CA GLN A 193 14.63 5.98 15.77
C GLN A 193 13.10 5.86 15.83
N PRO A 194 12.44 5.51 16.96
CA PRO A 194 10.99 5.42 17.03
C PRO A 194 10.25 6.74 16.74
N THR A 195 10.92 7.90 16.89
CA THR A 195 10.31 9.22 16.65
C THR A 195 10.11 9.56 15.18
N ILE A 196 10.74 8.82 14.27
CA ILE A 196 10.66 9.03 12.81
C ILE A 196 9.24 8.76 12.31
N GLY A 197 8.53 7.82 12.94
CA GLY A 197 7.18 7.44 12.53
C GLY A 197 7.13 6.69 11.20
N LYS A 198 5.89 6.47 10.73
CA LYS A 198 5.62 5.86 9.42
C LYS A 198 5.62 6.95 8.34
N THR A 199 5.92 6.54 7.12
CA THR A 199 5.75 7.35 5.93
C THR A 199 4.27 7.65 5.67
N ASP A 200 4.00 8.84 5.14
CA ASP A 200 2.69 9.15 4.57
C ASP A 200 2.59 8.66 3.10
N GLU A 201 1.41 8.78 2.52
CA GLU A 201 1.13 8.31 1.16
C GLU A 201 1.98 9.02 0.09
N GLN A 202 2.22 10.33 0.25
CA GLN A 202 3.02 11.09 -0.72
C GLN A 202 4.48 10.67 -0.67
N ILE A 203 5.04 10.50 0.54
CA ILE A 203 6.41 10.02 0.73
C ILE A 203 6.56 8.62 0.15
N GLU A 204 5.59 7.72 0.38
CA GLU A 204 5.60 6.38 -0.21
C GLU A 204 5.60 6.41 -1.74
N LEU A 205 4.77 7.26 -2.35
CA LEU A 205 4.75 7.44 -3.81
C LEU A 205 6.10 7.91 -4.36
N GLU A 206 6.73 8.88 -3.69
CA GLU A 206 8.04 9.42 -4.10
C GLU A 206 9.17 8.42 -3.89
N LEU A 207 9.18 7.69 -2.78
CA LEU A 207 10.17 6.63 -2.50
C LEU A 207 10.09 5.50 -3.52
N ASN A 208 8.89 5.07 -3.87
CA ASN A 208 8.67 4.01 -4.86
C ASN A 208 8.99 4.46 -6.29
N ALA A 209 8.80 5.73 -6.61
CA ALA A 209 9.25 6.32 -7.88
C ALA A 209 10.78 6.34 -7.99
N ALA A 210 11.47 6.72 -6.91
CA ALA A 210 12.92 6.83 -6.88
C ALA A 210 13.65 5.47 -6.84
N THR A 211 13.02 4.44 -6.24
CA THR A 211 13.61 3.10 -6.12
C THR A 211 12.66 2.05 -6.68
N THR A 212 12.81 1.74 -7.97
CA THR A 212 11.86 0.91 -8.75
C THR A 212 11.67 -0.52 -8.23
N THR A 213 12.59 -1.04 -7.42
CA THR A 213 12.54 -2.39 -6.84
C THR A 213 12.11 -2.42 -5.37
N ARG A 214 11.82 -1.27 -4.74
CA ARG A 214 11.48 -1.17 -3.31
C ARG A 214 10.23 -1.97 -2.94
N TRP A 215 9.24 -2.02 -3.83
CA TRP A 215 7.99 -2.77 -3.63
C TRP A 215 8.21 -4.28 -3.39
N LYS A 216 9.35 -4.86 -3.79
CA LYS A 216 9.60 -6.30 -3.65
C LYS A 216 9.63 -6.77 -2.19
N ASP A 217 10.19 -5.97 -1.29
CA ASP A 217 10.20 -6.32 0.13
C ASP A 217 8.79 -6.32 0.69
N ARG A 218 8.01 -5.29 0.32
CA ARG A 218 6.61 -5.19 0.74
C ARG A 218 5.76 -6.32 0.15
N MET A 219 6.00 -6.71 -1.10
CA MET A 219 5.38 -7.88 -1.71
C MET A 219 5.70 -9.16 -0.92
N ASN A 220 6.96 -9.38 -0.55
CA ASN A 220 7.37 -10.53 0.24
C ASN A 220 6.69 -10.54 1.63
N GLU A 221 6.58 -9.39 2.29
CA GLU A 221 5.86 -9.27 3.57
C GLU A 221 4.36 -9.62 3.43
N ILE A 222 3.70 -9.04 2.42
CA ILE A 222 2.26 -9.26 2.17
C ILE A 222 1.96 -10.72 1.85
N THR A 223 2.83 -11.36 1.05
CA THR A 223 2.67 -12.75 0.62
C THR A 223 3.06 -13.76 1.69
N ALA A 224 4.04 -13.44 2.56
CA ALA A 224 4.40 -14.28 3.70
C ALA A 224 3.32 -14.33 4.77
N ALA A 225 2.58 -13.23 4.97
CA ALA A 225 1.47 -13.13 5.92
C ALA A 225 0.11 -13.38 5.25
N TYR A 226 0.04 -14.38 4.36
CA TYR A 226 -1.13 -14.60 3.51
C TYR A 226 -2.42 -14.79 4.31
N SER A 227 -3.40 -13.95 3.99
CA SER A 227 -4.78 -14.02 4.45
C SER A 227 -5.64 -13.54 3.31
N LYS A 228 -6.53 -14.38 2.78
CA LYS A 228 -7.22 -14.18 1.48
C LYS A 228 -7.57 -12.72 1.17
N ASP A 229 -8.57 -12.16 1.85
CA ASP A 229 -9.11 -10.84 1.51
C ASP A 229 -8.11 -9.71 1.83
N LYS A 230 -7.46 -9.78 2.99
CA LYS A 230 -6.45 -8.81 3.42
C LYS A 230 -5.25 -8.75 2.48
N THR A 231 -4.77 -9.89 1.98
CA THR A 231 -3.64 -9.94 1.05
C THR A 231 -4.04 -9.33 -0.29
N VAL A 232 -5.23 -9.62 -0.80
CA VAL A 232 -5.73 -9.04 -2.06
C VAL A 232 -5.79 -7.51 -1.95
N GLU A 233 -6.40 -6.98 -0.88
CA GLU A 233 -6.47 -5.54 -0.61
C GLU A 233 -5.08 -4.90 -0.56
N GLU A 234 -4.15 -5.49 0.20
CA GLU A 234 -2.79 -4.99 0.35
C GLU A 234 -1.99 -5.02 -0.96
N LEU A 235 -2.23 -6.00 -1.84
CA LEU A 235 -1.59 -6.06 -3.16
C LEU A 235 -2.10 -4.96 -4.10
N TYR A 236 -3.41 -4.66 -4.09
CA TYR A 236 -3.94 -3.50 -4.82
C TYR A 236 -3.41 -2.18 -4.26
N ARG A 237 -3.33 -2.07 -2.93
CA ARG A 237 -2.73 -0.89 -2.28
C ARG A 237 -1.27 -0.73 -2.66
N LEU A 238 -0.49 -1.80 -2.69
CA LEU A 238 0.92 -1.78 -3.13
C LEU A 238 1.03 -1.28 -4.58
N GLY A 239 0.15 -1.76 -5.47
CA GLY A 239 0.07 -1.26 -6.84
C GLY A 239 -0.24 0.24 -6.91
N THR A 240 -1.14 0.74 -6.05
CA THR A 240 -1.52 2.16 -5.99
C THR A 240 -0.39 3.03 -5.46
N GLN A 241 0.32 2.59 -4.42
CA GLN A 241 1.51 3.24 -3.86
C GLN A 241 2.70 3.27 -4.85
N ASN A 242 2.60 2.55 -5.97
CA ASN A 242 3.59 2.52 -7.03
C ASN A 242 3.09 3.21 -8.31
N LEU A 243 2.11 4.12 -8.22
CA LEU A 243 1.56 4.85 -9.37
C LEU A 243 2.62 5.53 -10.24
N ARG A 244 3.68 6.08 -9.62
CA ARG A 244 4.80 6.77 -10.28
C ARG A 244 6.01 5.85 -10.56
N ASN A 245 5.94 4.58 -10.19
CA ASN A 245 7.03 3.63 -10.42
C ASN A 245 6.92 3.08 -11.86
N PRO A 246 7.98 3.21 -12.69
CA PRO A 246 7.97 2.71 -14.07
C PRO A 246 7.91 1.19 -14.18
N ALA A 247 8.05 0.45 -13.08
CA ALA A 247 7.97 -1.01 -13.03
C ALA A 247 6.68 -1.52 -12.34
N ARG A 248 5.64 -0.68 -12.24
CA ARG A 248 4.38 -0.98 -11.53
C ARG A 248 3.67 -2.21 -12.10
N GLU A 249 3.74 -2.43 -13.41
CA GLU A 249 3.18 -3.60 -14.09
C GLU A 249 3.69 -4.91 -13.49
N ASN A 250 4.97 -4.96 -13.07
CA ASN A 250 5.56 -6.16 -12.47
C ASN A 250 4.94 -6.51 -11.11
N ILE A 251 4.45 -5.53 -10.36
CA ILE A 251 3.74 -5.76 -9.09
C ILE A 251 2.48 -6.58 -9.35
N TYR A 252 1.70 -6.18 -10.34
CA TYR A 252 0.46 -6.86 -10.72
C TYR A 252 0.73 -8.25 -11.30
N TYR A 253 1.79 -8.40 -12.10
CA TYR A 253 2.18 -9.70 -12.64
C TYR A 253 2.62 -10.68 -11.55
N GLU A 254 3.45 -10.23 -10.60
CA GLU A 254 3.87 -11.07 -9.47
C GLU A 254 2.71 -11.41 -8.54
N ALA A 255 1.81 -10.46 -8.27
CA ALA A 255 0.57 -10.70 -7.53
C ALA A 255 -0.31 -11.77 -8.20
N ALA A 256 -0.52 -11.69 -9.52
CA ALA A 256 -1.28 -12.70 -10.28
C ALA A 256 -0.63 -14.09 -10.16
N ARG A 257 0.71 -14.17 -10.26
CA ARG A 257 1.42 -15.44 -10.10
C ARG A 257 1.27 -16.03 -8.71
N PHE A 258 1.30 -15.19 -7.68
CA PHE A 258 1.14 -15.61 -6.29
C PHE A 258 -0.28 -16.11 -6.00
N LEU A 259 -1.32 -15.41 -6.48
CA LEU A 259 -2.72 -15.73 -6.22
C LEU A 259 -3.26 -16.92 -7.03
N ALA A 260 -2.56 -17.32 -8.10
CA ALA A 260 -2.99 -18.39 -9.00
C ALA A 260 -3.49 -19.70 -8.35
N PRO A 261 -2.90 -20.22 -7.25
CA PRO A 261 -3.40 -21.42 -6.60
C PRO A 261 -4.53 -21.18 -5.59
N TYR A 262 -4.88 -19.92 -5.28
CA TYR A 262 -5.79 -19.57 -4.18
C TYR A 262 -7.08 -18.92 -4.66
N ASP A 263 -6.99 -18.01 -5.64
CA ASP A 263 -8.14 -17.22 -6.08
C ASP A 263 -8.06 -16.95 -7.59
N LYS A 264 -8.84 -17.73 -8.36
CA LYS A 264 -8.89 -17.61 -9.82
C LYS A 264 -9.42 -16.23 -10.25
N PRO A 265 -10.58 -15.74 -9.78
CA PRO A 265 -11.07 -14.41 -10.11
C PRO A 265 -10.02 -13.31 -9.92
N GLU A 266 -9.43 -13.22 -8.73
CA GLU A 266 -8.46 -12.16 -8.43
C GLU A 266 -7.17 -12.33 -9.23
N THR A 267 -6.70 -13.57 -9.45
CA THR A 267 -5.55 -13.81 -10.34
C THR A 267 -5.75 -13.22 -11.74
N LEU A 268 -6.94 -13.43 -12.32
CA LEU A 268 -7.25 -12.92 -13.65
C LEU A 268 -7.35 -11.38 -13.65
N LYS A 269 -7.94 -10.78 -12.60
CA LYS A 269 -7.99 -9.32 -12.44
C LYS A 269 -6.60 -8.70 -12.31
N PHE A 270 -5.73 -9.24 -11.45
CA PHE A 270 -4.34 -8.80 -11.32
C PHE A 270 -3.59 -8.93 -12.65
N TYR A 271 -3.82 -9.99 -13.42
CA TYR A 271 -3.22 -10.12 -14.75
C TYR A 271 -3.72 -9.06 -15.75
N LEU A 272 -5.00 -8.69 -15.70
CA LEU A 272 -5.51 -7.57 -16.51
C LEU A 272 -4.91 -6.23 -16.10
N HIS A 273 -4.72 -5.98 -14.81
CA HIS A 273 -3.98 -4.81 -14.34
C HIS A 273 -2.54 -4.80 -14.88
N TYR A 274 -1.86 -5.95 -14.86
CA TYR A 274 -0.54 -6.08 -15.48
C TYR A 274 -0.56 -5.65 -16.95
N ILE A 275 -1.43 -6.23 -17.78
CA ILE A 275 -1.53 -5.87 -19.20
C ILE A 275 -1.85 -4.39 -19.39
N TYR A 276 -2.79 -3.85 -18.62
CA TYR A 276 -3.18 -2.44 -18.71
C TYR A 276 -2.02 -1.48 -18.41
N HIS A 277 -1.16 -1.83 -17.45
CA HIS A 277 0.00 -1.01 -17.11
C HIS A 277 1.17 -1.25 -18.07
N ASP A 278 1.38 -2.48 -18.53
CA ASP A 278 2.39 -2.85 -19.53
C ASP A 278 2.15 -2.14 -20.88
N LEU A 279 0.88 -1.92 -21.27
CA LEU A 279 0.50 -1.11 -22.44
C LEU A 279 0.96 0.35 -22.36
N LYS A 280 1.18 0.86 -21.14
CA LYS A 280 1.63 2.23 -20.88
C LYS A 280 3.13 2.31 -20.62
N SER A 281 3.80 1.18 -20.53
CA SER A 281 5.25 1.10 -20.32
C SER A 281 6.00 1.47 -21.61
N PRO A 282 7.27 1.89 -21.51
CA PRO A 282 8.07 2.23 -22.69
C PRO A 282 8.21 1.09 -23.70
N LYS A 283 8.12 -0.15 -23.21
CA LYS A 283 8.14 -1.36 -24.00
C LYS A 283 6.98 -2.23 -23.53
N PHE A 284 6.17 -2.68 -24.49
CA PHE A 284 5.10 -3.64 -24.25
C PHE A 284 5.66 -5.06 -24.38
N ASP A 285 5.80 -5.76 -23.25
CA ASP A 285 6.39 -7.11 -23.20
C ASP A 285 5.33 -8.22 -23.33
N GLN A 286 4.08 -7.96 -22.94
CA GLN A 286 2.94 -8.87 -22.98
C GLN A 286 3.27 -10.28 -22.47
N LYS A 287 3.92 -10.35 -21.31
CA LYS A 287 4.36 -11.61 -20.73
C LYS A 287 3.18 -12.48 -20.35
N GLU A 288 3.02 -13.60 -21.04
CA GLU A 288 1.98 -14.57 -20.73
C GLU A 288 2.14 -15.19 -19.32
N LEU A 289 1.02 -15.57 -18.71
CA LEU A 289 1.03 -16.52 -17.60
C LEU A 289 1.63 -17.84 -18.09
N ASN A 290 2.57 -18.42 -17.36
CA ASN A 290 3.20 -19.67 -17.80
C ASN A 290 2.18 -20.82 -17.90
N LYS A 291 2.50 -21.86 -18.67
CA LYS A 291 1.60 -23.00 -18.91
C LYS A 291 1.18 -23.73 -17.62
N SER A 292 2.02 -23.74 -16.59
CA SER A 292 1.66 -24.33 -15.29
C SER A 292 0.55 -23.54 -14.59
N ILE A 293 0.62 -22.21 -14.61
CA ILE A 293 -0.42 -21.32 -14.07
C ILE A 293 -1.68 -21.40 -14.92
N GLN A 294 -1.56 -21.39 -16.26
CA GLN A 294 -2.72 -21.54 -17.15
C GLN A 294 -3.51 -22.82 -16.83
N LYS A 295 -2.82 -23.97 -16.63
CA LYS A 295 -3.43 -25.25 -16.26
C LYS A 295 -4.10 -25.25 -14.87
N LYS A 296 -3.65 -24.40 -13.95
CA LYS A 296 -4.29 -24.23 -12.63
C LYS A 296 -5.55 -23.38 -12.72
N LEU A 297 -5.55 -22.37 -13.59
CA LEU A 297 -6.65 -21.42 -13.72
C LEU A 297 -7.77 -21.93 -14.63
N PHE A 298 -7.45 -22.70 -15.67
CA PHE A 298 -8.41 -23.12 -16.69
C PHE A 298 -8.52 -24.62 -16.77
N THR A 299 -9.75 -25.13 -16.69
CA THR A 299 -10.04 -26.57 -16.77
C THR A 299 -9.99 -27.08 -18.20
N ASP A 300 -10.34 -26.22 -19.17
CA ASP A 300 -10.39 -26.53 -20.58
C ASP A 300 -9.79 -25.39 -21.43
N GLU A 301 -9.43 -25.70 -22.69
CA GLU A 301 -8.86 -24.73 -23.62
C GLU A 301 -9.85 -23.64 -24.04
N SER A 302 -11.16 -23.90 -23.94
CA SER A 302 -12.20 -22.93 -24.27
C SER A 302 -12.24 -21.78 -23.25
N GLN A 303 -12.09 -22.06 -21.95
CA GLN A 303 -12.01 -21.04 -20.91
C GLN A 303 -10.76 -20.15 -21.09
N LEU A 304 -9.64 -20.77 -21.48
CA LEU A 304 -8.42 -20.00 -21.80
C LEU A 304 -8.67 -19.08 -23.01
N ALA A 305 -9.29 -19.59 -24.07
CA ALA A 305 -9.63 -18.79 -25.26
C ALA A 305 -10.63 -17.65 -24.93
N GLU A 306 -11.61 -17.92 -24.08
CA GLU A 306 -12.58 -16.93 -23.58
C GLU A 306 -11.85 -15.80 -22.82
N PHE A 307 -10.91 -16.15 -21.92
CA PHE A 307 -10.10 -15.16 -21.22
C PHE A 307 -9.16 -14.37 -22.16
N LEU A 308 -8.51 -15.04 -23.12
CA LEU A 308 -7.66 -14.36 -24.10
C LEU A 308 -8.45 -13.37 -24.97
N THR A 309 -9.74 -13.62 -25.19
CA THR A 309 -10.63 -12.66 -25.87
C THR A 309 -10.79 -11.39 -25.05
N ILE A 310 -10.92 -11.49 -23.72
CA ILE A 310 -10.96 -10.34 -22.81
C ILE A 310 -9.64 -9.56 -22.86
N VAL A 311 -8.50 -10.27 -22.80
CA VAL A 311 -7.17 -9.65 -22.87
C VAL A 311 -6.99 -8.88 -24.19
N ASN A 312 -7.35 -9.49 -25.32
CA ASN A 312 -7.28 -8.82 -26.63
C ASN A 312 -8.25 -7.63 -26.72
N GLY A 313 -9.42 -7.72 -26.09
CA GLY A 313 -10.35 -6.62 -25.93
C GLY A 313 -9.70 -5.44 -25.19
N LEU A 314 -9.08 -5.71 -24.04
CA LEU A 314 -8.35 -4.71 -23.25
C LEU A 314 -7.21 -4.06 -24.01
N ILE A 315 -6.42 -4.84 -24.77
CA ILE A 315 -5.34 -4.29 -25.60
C ILE A 315 -5.89 -3.33 -26.66
N LYS A 316 -7.06 -3.64 -27.23
CA LYS A 316 -7.68 -2.84 -28.29
C LYS A 316 -8.35 -1.57 -27.77
N ASP A 317 -9.13 -1.66 -26.69
CA ASP A 317 -9.96 -0.55 -26.19
C ASP A 317 -9.36 0.19 -24.98
N GLN A 318 -8.33 -0.37 -24.36
CA GLN A 318 -7.68 0.13 -23.13
C GLN A 318 -8.66 0.37 -21.97
N ASN A 319 -9.79 -0.33 -21.95
CA ASN A 319 -10.81 -0.17 -20.92
C ASN A 319 -10.68 -1.26 -19.85
N LEU A 320 -9.87 -0.98 -18.84
CA LEU A 320 -9.65 -1.90 -17.72
C LEU A 320 -10.96 -2.25 -16.99
N VAL A 321 -11.82 -1.26 -16.72
CA VAL A 321 -13.09 -1.48 -15.99
C VAL A 321 -13.97 -2.49 -16.72
N ARG A 322 -14.10 -2.35 -18.04
CA ARG A 322 -14.85 -3.29 -18.89
C ARG A 322 -14.26 -4.70 -18.81
N ALA A 323 -12.94 -4.82 -18.89
CA ALA A 323 -12.25 -6.10 -18.83
C ALA A 323 -12.43 -6.80 -17.47
N LEU A 324 -12.36 -6.04 -16.36
CA LEU A 324 -12.59 -6.56 -15.01
C LEU A 324 -14.03 -7.11 -14.85
N ILE A 325 -15.03 -6.37 -15.33
CA ILE A 325 -16.44 -6.83 -15.31
C ILE A 325 -16.62 -8.12 -16.11
N GLN A 326 -15.91 -8.28 -17.23
CA GLN A 326 -15.97 -9.51 -18.03
C GLN A 326 -15.34 -10.70 -17.30
N VAL A 327 -14.28 -10.48 -16.51
CA VAL A 327 -13.67 -11.54 -15.69
C VAL A 327 -14.64 -12.07 -14.65
N ASP A 328 -15.38 -11.18 -13.98
CA ASP A 328 -16.39 -11.60 -13.01
C ASP A 328 -17.45 -12.50 -13.66
N LYS A 329 -17.84 -12.21 -14.92
CA LYS A 329 -18.81 -13.03 -15.67
C LYS A 329 -18.29 -14.42 -16.03
N ILE A 330 -17.03 -14.56 -16.48
CA ILE A 330 -16.49 -15.88 -16.87
C ILE A 330 -16.18 -16.77 -15.66
N CYS A 331 -16.00 -16.16 -14.48
CA CYS A 331 -15.72 -16.89 -13.24
C CYS A 331 -16.99 -17.33 -12.51
N GLN A 332 -18.18 -16.87 -12.92
CA GLN A 332 -19.43 -17.37 -12.39
C GLN A 332 -19.68 -18.82 -12.85
N PRO A 333 -20.28 -19.69 -12.01
CA PRO A 333 -20.67 -21.03 -12.43
C PRO A 333 -21.63 -20.95 -13.61
N LYS A 334 -21.23 -21.48 -14.78
CA LYS A 334 -22.16 -21.63 -15.91
C LYS A 334 -23.28 -22.59 -15.45
N ARG A 335 -24.53 -22.11 -15.41
CA ARG A 335 -25.70 -22.93 -15.08
C ARG A 335 -25.69 -24.17 -15.96
N ARG A 336 -25.79 -25.36 -15.38
CA ARG A 336 -25.82 -26.61 -16.14
C ARG A 336 -27.08 -26.59 -17.02
N ARG A 337 -26.91 -26.73 -18.33
CA ARG A 337 -28.02 -27.00 -19.24
C ARG A 337 -28.48 -28.43 -18.95
N ILE A 338 -29.63 -28.58 -18.31
CA ILE A 338 -30.30 -29.88 -18.17
C ILE A 338 -30.92 -30.16 -19.54
N GLU A 339 -30.29 -31.00 -20.35
CA GLU A 339 -30.96 -31.63 -21.49
C GLU A 339 -31.70 -32.85 -20.95
N LEU A 340 -33.03 -32.74 -20.89
CA LEU A 340 -33.91 -33.86 -20.59
C LEU A 340 -33.89 -34.80 -21.80
N ASP A 341 -33.45 -36.04 -21.58
CA ASP A 341 -33.52 -37.10 -22.57
C ASP A 341 -34.99 -37.52 -22.75
N HIS A 342 -35.64 -36.92 -23.75
CA HIS A 342 -37.05 -37.15 -24.04
C HIS A 342 -37.34 -38.60 -24.46
N GLU A 343 -36.37 -39.32 -25.03
CA GLU A 343 -36.53 -40.73 -25.38
C GLU A 343 -36.53 -41.61 -24.12
N GLN A 344 -35.62 -41.36 -23.17
CA GLN A 344 -35.66 -42.06 -21.87
C GLN A 344 -36.92 -41.76 -21.08
N ILE A 345 -37.39 -40.51 -21.09
CA ILE A 345 -38.65 -40.13 -20.42
C ILE A 345 -39.81 -40.91 -21.05
N GLN A 346 -39.85 -41.02 -22.38
CA GLN A 346 -40.90 -41.77 -23.06
C GLN A 346 -40.81 -43.28 -22.77
N MET A 347 -39.61 -43.86 -22.79
CA MET A 347 -39.40 -45.28 -22.44
C MET A 347 -39.83 -45.60 -21.00
N VAL A 348 -39.55 -44.73 -20.04
CA VAL A 348 -39.98 -44.90 -18.64
C VAL A 348 -41.49 -44.73 -18.50
N THR A 349 -42.09 -43.79 -19.25
CA THR A 349 -43.55 -43.57 -19.28
C THR A 349 -44.27 -44.79 -19.87
N GLU A 350 -43.72 -45.40 -20.92
CA GLU A 350 -44.25 -46.62 -21.53
C GLU A 350 -44.01 -47.85 -20.64
N ALA A 351 -42.85 -47.98 -20.00
CA ALA A 351 -42.52 -49.09 -19.09
C ALA A 351 -43.37 -49.12 -17.81
N HIS A 352 -43.89 -47.97 -17.37
CA HIS A 352 -44.78 -47.86 -16.22
C HIS A 352 -46.24 -47.57 -16.60
N SER A 353 -46.60 -47.64 -17.89
CA SER A 353 -47.96 -47.42 -18.38
C SER A 353 -48.98 -48.34 -17.71
N ILE A 354 -48.61 -49.61 -17.51
CA ILE A 354 -49.43 -50.62 -16.82
C ILE A 354 -49.61 -50.23 -15.35
N THR A 355 -48.57 -49.73 -14.67
CA THR A 355 -48.66 -49.30 -13.27
C THR A 355 -49.56 -48.06 -13.12
N VAL A 356 -49.50 -47.13 -14.08
CA VAL A 356 -50.36 -45.94 -14.13
C VAL A 356 -51.81 -46.31 -14.41
N GLU A 357 -52.07 -47.23 -15.34
CA GLU A 357 -53.43 -47.77 -15.59
C GLU A 357 -53.97 -48.53 -14.36
N THR A 358 -53.12 -49.31 -13.68
CA THR A 358 -53.52 -50.06 -12.49
C THR A 358 -53.86 -49.11 -11.33
N LEU A 359 -53.06 -48.07 -11.11
CA LEU A 359 -53.33 -47.02 -10.12
C LEU A 359 -54.60 -46.22 -10.45
N ASN A 360 -54.85 -45.91 -11.73
CA ASN A 360 -56.10 -45.30 -12.17
C ASN A 360 -57.31 -46.22 -11.95
N GLY A 361 -57.13 -47.53 -12.12
CA GLY A 361 -58.15 -48.54 -11.80
C GLY A 361 -58.49 -48.57 -10.31
N TYR A 362 -57.48 -48.53 -9.43
CA TYR A 362 -57.69 -48.46 -7.98
C TYR A 362 -58.31 -47.13 -7.52
N LEU A 363 -57.98 -46.02 -8.19
CA LEU A 363 -58.58 -44.70 -7.92
C LEU A 363 -60.04 -44.58 -8.39
N GLN A 364 -60.55 -45.52 -9.20
CA GLN A 364 -61.94 -45.53 -9.67
C GLN A 364 -62.89 -46.41 -8.83
N GLU A 365 -62.38 -47.26 -7.94
CA GLU A 365 -63.20 -48.21 -7.16
C GLU A 365 -63.35 -47.88 -5.66
N GLU A 366 -62.96 -46.68 -5.20
CA GLU A 366 -63.29 -46.22 -3.84
C GLU A 366 -64.33 -45.09 -3.87
N GLU A 367 -65.30 -45.18 -2.94
CA GLU A 367 -66.52 -44.37 -2.83
C GLU A 367 -66.28 -42.88 -3.07
N VAL A 368 -67.17 -42.29 -3.88
CA VAL A 368 -67.21 -40.85 -4.16
C VAL A 368 -67.44 -40.08 -2.85
N ILE A 369 -66.36 -39.61 -2.24
CA ILE A 369 -66.41 -38.52 -1.28
C ILE A 369 -66.69 -37.26 -2.10
N PHE A 370 -67.91 -36.73 -1.97
CA PHE A 370 -68.27 -35.41 -2.47
C PHE A 370 -67.37 -34.37 -1.77
N ILE A 371 -66.36 -33.86 -2.49
CA ILE A 371 -65.68 -32.62 -2.10
C ILE A 371 -66.52 -31.50 -2.74
N PRO A 372 -67.19 -30.63 -1.95
CA PRO A 372 -67.84 -29.47 -2.51
C PRO A 372 -66.78 -28.59 -3.17
N GLU A 373 -67.13 -28.06 -4.33
CA GLU A 373 -66.45 -26.96 -5.01
C GLU A 373 -66.05 -25.89 -3.98
N PRO A 374 -64.78 -25.41 -3.95
CA PRO A 374 -64.43 -24.36 -3.02
C PRO A 374 -65.15 -23.09 -3.47
N GLU A 375 -66.28 -22.83 -2.82
CA GLU A 375 -66.87 -21.51 -2.73
C GLU A 375 -65.76 -20.54 -2.33
N LYS A 376 -65.65 -19.46 -3.13
CA LYS A 376 -64.94 -18.26 -2.70
C LYS A 376 -65.68 -17.69 -1.51
N GLU A 377 -65.30 -18.12 -0.33
CA GLU A 377 -65.68 -17.50 0.93
C GLU A 377 -64.49 -16.80 1.58
N PRO A 378 -64.78 -15.73 2.35
CA PRO A 378 -63.92 -14.58 2.51
C PRO A 378 -62.78 -14.84 3.48
N LEU A 379 -61.75 -14.02 3.34
CA LEU A 379 -60.68 -13.78 4.32
C LEU A 379 -61.16 -14.00 5.78
N PRO A 380 -60.59 -14.97 6.50
CA PRO A 380 -60.60 -14.95 7.95
C PRO A 380 -59.44 -14.06 8.41
N GLU A 381 -59.79 -12.90 8.94
CA GLU A 381 -58.94 -12.05 9.77
C GLU A 381 -58.54 -12.82 11.04
N SER A 382 -57.33 -13.41 11.04
CA SER A 382 -56.43 -13.68 12.19
C SER A 382 -55.29 -14.61 11.71
N ALA A 383 -54.40 -14.16 10.81
CA ALA A 383 -53.16 -13.41 11.08
C ALA A 383 -52.02 -14.22 11.76
N THR A 384 -51.57 -15.30 11.13
CA THR A 384 -50.15 -15.75 11.24
C THR A 384 -49.66 -16.15 9.84
N PRO A 385 -48.60 -15.52 9.29
CA PRO A 385 -48.07 -15.84 7.96
C PRO A 385 -47.32 -17.19 7.88
N LEU A 386 -47.15 -17.86 9.03
CA LEU A 386 -46.32 -19.06 9.17
C LEU A 386 -47.09 -20.36 8.96
N SER A 387 -46.42 -21.36 8.38
CA SER A 387 -46.95 -22.71 8.21
C SER A 387 -47.08 -23.44 9.56
N PRO A 388 -47.94 -24.47 9.68
CA PRO A 388 -48.11 -25.24 10.92
C PRO A 388 -46.81 -25.83 11.48
N LEU A 389 -45.88 -26.23 10.61
CA LEU A 389 -44.57 -26.75 11.00
C LEU A 389 -43.66 -25.66 11.58
N GLN A 390 -43.71 -24.45 11.04
CA GLN A 390 -42.95 -23.31 11.55
C GLN A 390 -43.51 -22.84 12.90
N VAL A 391 -44.83 -22.85 13.09
CA VAL A 391 -45.45 -22.61 14.39
C VAL A 391 -45.11 -23.69 15.42
N GLU A 392 -45.02 -24.96 14.99
CA GLU A 392 -44.55 -26.06 15.84
C GLU A 392 -43.08 -25.87 16.26
N PHE A 393 -42.22 -25.42 15.35
CA PHE A 393 -40.83 -25.09 15.64
C PHE A 393 -40.70 -23.92 16.62
N LEU A 394 -41.48 -22.86 16.44
CA LEU A 394 -41.49 -21.70 17.33
C LEU A 394 -41.95 -22.02 18.77
N LYS A 395 -42.57 -23.17 18.99
CA LYS A 395 -42.92 -23.67 20.34
C LYS A 395 -41.80 -24.47 21.00
N LEU A 396 -40.71 -24.75 20.28
CA LEU A 396 -39.50 -25.37 20.83
C LEU A 396 -38.75 -24.41 21.76
N PHE A 397 -38.94 -23.11 21.57
CA PHE A 397 -38.31 -22.07 22.39
C PHE A 397 -38.96 -22.05 23.78
N PRO A 398 -38.17 -22.11 24.87
CA PRO A 398 -38.68 -21.99 26.24
C PRO A 398 -39.13 -20.55 26.53
N ASP A 399 -39.63 -20.31 27.76
CA ASP A 399 -40.10 -18.98 28.20
C ASP A 399 -39.02 -17.87 28.15
N ASP A 400 -37.74 -18.25 28.03
CA ASP A 400 -36.60 -17.35 27.83
C ASP A 400 -36.28 -17.06 26.35
N TYR A 401 -37.05 -17.63 25.42
CA TYR A 401 -36.94 -17.44 23.97
C TYR A 401 -35.56 -17.82 23.40
N GLN A 402 -34.86 -18.76 24.04
CA GLN A 402 -33.55 -19.25 23.61
C GLN A 402 -33.52 -20.78 23.46
N VAL A 403 -32.94 -21.28 22.38
CA VAL A 403 -32.82 -22.72 22.14
C VAL A 403 -31.40 -23.06 21.68
N SER A 404 -30.88 -24.22 22.11
CA SER A 404 -29.53 -24.64 21.70
C SER A 404 -29.49 -25.05 20.23
N ALA A 405 -28.34 -24.86 19.57
CA ALA A 405 -28.18 -25.30 18.19
C ALA A 405 -28.37 -26.82 18.02
N SER A 406 -28.08 -27.61 19.06
CA SER A 406 -28.30 -29.05 19.09
C SER A 406 -29.78 -29.43 19.07
N ASP A 407 -30.64 -28.68 19.77
CA ASP A 407 -32.07 -28.96 19.83
C ASP A 407 -32.78 -28.57 18.52
N VAL A 408 -32.34 -27.47 17.90
CA VAL A 408 -32.81 -27.05 16.55
C VAL A 408 -32.42 -28.09 15.50
N GLU A 409 -31.20 -28.61 15.55
CA GLU A 409 -30.73 -29.66 14.64
C GLU A 409 -31.51 -30.98 14.82
N ALA A 410 -31.78 -31.37 16.07
CA ALA A 410 -32.59 -32.54 16.37
C ALA A 410 -34.04 -32.41 15.87
N PHE A 411 -34.65 -31.23 16.04
CA PHE A 411 -36.01 -30.95 15.53
C PHE A 411 -36.07 -30.99 14.00
N ALA A 412 -35.14 -30.31 13.32
CA ALA A 412 -35.10 -30.26 11.87
C ALA A 412 -34.89 -31.66 11.27
N LEU A 413 -33.94 -32.43 11.82
CA LEU A 413 -33.67 -33.80 11.39
C LEU A 413 -34.87 -34.72 11.62
N GLY A 414 -35.58 -34.58 12.74
CA GLY A 414 -36.80 -35.33 13.05
C GLY A 414 -37.97 -35.07 12.09
N LYS A 415 -37.95 -33.92 11.40
CA LYS A 415 -38.94 -33.53 10.39
C LYS A 415 -38.42 -33.66 8.95
N GLY A 416 -37.21 -34.21 8.77
CA GLY A 416 -36.59 -34.43 7.46
C GLY A 416 -36.11 -33.15 6.75
N LEU A 417 -35.85 -32.08 7.50
CA LEU A 417 -35.41 -30.78 6.98
C LEU A 417 -33.98 -30.45 7.44
N PHE A 418 -33.29 -29.62 6.67
CA PHE A 418 -32.03 -29.01 7.12
C PHE A 418 -32.32 -27.80 8.01
N LYS A 419 -31.60 -27.67 9.13
CA LYS A 419 -31.82 -26.60 10.11
C LYS A 419 -31.79 -25.19 9.49
N ASN A 420 -30.81 -24.93 8.62
CA ASN A 420 -30.68 -23.63 7.95
C ASN A 420 -31.88 -23.35 7.03
N GLN A 421 -32.39 -24.35 6.31
CA GLN A 421 -33.57 -24.17 5.45
C GLN A 421 -34.83 -23.86 6.26
N LEU A 422 -34.99 -24.48 7.43
CA LEU A 422 -36.12 -24.20 8.32
C LEU A 422 -36.05 -22.76 8.86
N LEU A 423 -34.88 -22.34 9.35
CA LEU A 423 -34.65 -20.99 9.88
C LEU A 423 -34.79 -19.91 8.80
N ASP A 424 -34.16 -20.10 7.64
CA ASP A 424 -34.25 -19.18 6.50
C ASP A 424 -35.70 -19.04 6.04
N SER A 425 -36.47 -20.14 5.98
CA SER A 425 -37.88 -20.09 5.59
C SER A 425 -38.75 -19.29 6.56
N ILE A 426 -38.45 -19.35 7.86
CA ILE A 426 -39.18 -18.59 8.89
C ILE A 426 -38.81 -17.12 8.78
N ASN A 427 -37.52 -16.81 8.75
CA ASN A 427 -37.03 -15.44 8.67
C ASN A 427 -37.49 -14.77 7.37
N GLU A 428 -37.46 -15.45 6.21
CA GLU A 428 -37.96 -14.92 4.94
C GLU A 428 -39.47 -14.63 4.98
N THR A 429 -40.26 -15.56 5.53
CA THR A 429 -41.72 -15.36 5.68
C THR A 429 -42.05 -14.20 6.63
N CYS A 430 -41.25 -14.04 7.69
CA CYS A 430 -41.42 -12.99 8.68
C CYS A 430 -40.86 -11.63 8.25
N TYR A 431 -39.88 -11.61 7.33
CA TYR A 431 -39.22 -10.39 6.86
C TYR A 431 -40.20 -9.44 6.18
N GLU A 432 -41.16 -9.96 5.41
CA GLU A 432 -42.18 -9.13 4.74
C GLU A 432 -43.10 -8.40 5.72
N VAL A 433 -43.26 -8.91 6.94
CA VAL A 433 -44.15 -8.36 7.97
C VAL A 433 -43.40 -7.51 9.00
N LEU A 434 -42.18 -7.92 9.35
CA LEU A 434 -41.39 -7.30 10.42
C LEU A 434 -40.32 -6.32 9.90
N ASP A 435 -40.01 -6.35 8.60
CA ASP A 435 -38.84 -5.68 7.99
C ASP A 435 -37.51 -6.05 8.69
N ASP A 436 -37.48 -7.22 9.34
CA ASP A 436 -36.37 -7.73 10.15
C ASP A 436 -36.50 -9.27 10.34
N VAL A 437 -35.46 -9.92 10.85
CA VAL A 437 -35.45 -11.37 11.13
C VAL A 437 -36.09 -11.68 12.49
N LEU A 438 -36.86 -12.77 12.57
CA LEU A 438 -37.52 -13.19 13.81
C LEU A 438 -36.56 -13.95 14.73
N ILE A 439 -35.66 -14.74 14.15
CA ILE A 439 -34.70 -15.60 14.85
C ILE A 439 -33.29 -15.18 14.48
N GLU A 440 -32.49 -14.88 15.50
CA GLU A 440 -31.06 -14.58 15.39
C GLU A 440 -30.22 -15.78 15.84
N GLU A 441 -29.07 -15.97 15.20
CA GLU A 441 -28.07 -16.98 15.54
C GLU A 441 -26.92 -16.31 16.31
N ASP A 442 -26.66 -16.77 17.53
CA ASP A 442 -25.56 -16.30 18.40
C ASP A 442 -24.71 -17.50 18.85
N ASP A 443 -23.57 -17.69 18.18
CA ASP A 443 -22.56 -18.75 18.33
C ASP A 443 -23.09 -20.19 18.51
N ASP A 444 -23.65 -20.53 19.68
CA ASP A 444 -24.14 -21.87 20.04
C ASP A 444 -25.66 -21.94 20.31
N GLN A 445 -26.39 -20.82 20.16
CA GLN A 445 -27.82 -20.72 20.47
C GLN A 445 -28.59 -19.88 19.43
N TYR A 446 -29.90 -20.11 19.36
CA TYR A 446 -30.84 -19.31 18.58
C TYR A 446 -31.76 -18.55 19.53
N THR A 447 -31.94 -17.26 19.28
CA THR A 447 -32.79 -16.38 20.10
C THR A 447 -33.93 -15.80 19.26
N ILE A 448 -35.14 -15.80 19.82
CA ILE A 448 -36.29 -15.11 19.23
C ILE A 448 -36.41 -13.70 19.80
N ASN A 449 -36.63 -12.71 18.94
CA ASN A 449 -37.01 -11.37 19.38
C ASN A 449 -38.47 -11.37 19.87
N VAL A 450 -38.66 -11.17 21.18
CA VAL A 450 -39.98 -11.24 21.85
C VAL A 450 -40.99 -10.23 21.30
N ASN A 451 -40.52 -9.04 20.89
CA ASN A 451 -41.40 -8.01 20.33
C ASN A 451 -41.97 -8.46 18.98
N TYR A 452 -41.13 -9.09 18.15
CA TYR A 452 -41.51 -9.63 16.85
C TYR A 452 -42.35 -10.90 16.97
N TYR A 453 -42.03 -11.77 17.92
CA TYR A 453 -42.80 -12.98 18.21
C TYR A 453 -44.24 -12.66 18.60
N THR A 454 -44.43 -11.66 19.45
CA THR A 454 -45.76 -11.21 19.87
C THR A 454 -46.55 -10.62 18.71
N GLN A 455 -45.89 -9.88 17.79
CA GLN A 455 -46.54 -9.30 16.60
C GLN A 455 -46.96 -10.36 15.57
N ILE A 456 -46.24 -11.49 15.48
CA ILE A 456 -46.54 -12.56 14.53
C ILE A 456 -47.65 -13.49 15.05
N LEU A 457 -47.75 -13.69 16.37
CA LEU A 457 -48.69 -14.62 17.01
C LEU A 457 -49.90 -13.94 17.70
N SER A 458 -50.01 -12.60 17.62
CA SER A 458 -51.19 -11.82 18.02
C SER A 458 -52.19 -11.69 16.87
#